data_AF-A0A1Y3KUN6-F1
#
_entry.id   AF-A0A1Y3KUN6-F1
#
_cell.length_a   1.000
_cell.length_b   1.000
_cell.length_c   1.000
_cell.angle_alpha   90.00
_cell.angle_beta   90.00
_cell.angle_gamma   90.00
#
_symmetry.space_group_name_H-M   'P 1'
#
loop_
_entity.id
_entity.type
_entity.pdbx_description
1 polymer ?
#
loop_
_entity_poly.entity_id
_entity_poly.type
_entity_poly.pdbx_seq_one_letter_code
_entity_poly.pdbx_strand_id
1 'polypeptide(L)'
;MLSTREQHKVGGVAALAIDGIRERLQWESPRNDGFFERKEDDQPSPGEEIFEGVLLAAKQEHERKKLEYIARFFTNLVFKPDFQPAEANHLLAIAETLTYQQFCILAVIANRELFTLRSEAWPERGVIPTEKLDLAHQAFYLYQRQFLVSIDPQRGQAGFVYDIAHILPIHGHLSPTGQRIVEILGLREIPLVELEEVADGM
;
A
#
# COMPACT_ATOMS: atom_id res chain seq x y z
N MET A 1 -9.03 -9.93 -26.33
CA MET A 1 -7.58 -9.86 -26.63
C MET A 1 -6.97 -8.75 -25.79
N LEU A 2 -5.76 -8.96 -25.23
CA LEU A 2 -5.01 -7.92 -24.53
C LEU A 2 -4.29 -7.01 -25.54
N SER A 3 -4.23 -5.71 -25.26
CA SER A 3 -3.29 -4.81 -25.95
C SER A 3 -1.85 -5.15 -25.61
N THR A 4 -0.89 -4.77 -26.45
CA THR A 4 0.55 -4.96 -26.18
C THR A 4 0.98 -4.35 -24.84
N ARG A 5 0.40 -3.20 -24.48
CA ARG A 5 0.67 -2.54 -23.20
C ARG A 5 0.18 -3.37 -22.01
N GLU A 6 -1.04 -3.91 -22.09
CA GLU A 6 -1.57 -4.80 -21.05
C GLU A 6 -0.77 -6.10 -20.93
N GLN A 7 -0.36 -6.69 -22.05
CA GLN A 7 0.50 -7.89 -22.05
C GLN A 7 1.83 -7.64 -21.33
N HIS A 8 2.48 -6.49 -21.60
CA HIS A 8 3.73 -6.14 -20.92
C HIS A 8 3.54 -5.92 -19.41
N LYS A 9 2.43 -5.30 -18.98
CA LYS A 9 2.15 -5.11 -17.55
C LYS A 9 1.90 -6.44 -16.84
N VAL A 10 1.02 -7.27 -17.38
CA VAL A 10 0.69 -8.58 -16.81
C VAL A 10 1.93 -9.48 -16.76
N GLY A 11 2.66 -9.58 -17.88
CA GLY A 11 3.88 -10.37 -17.94
C GLY A 11 4.99 -9.84 -17.03
N GLY A 12 5.14 -8.52 -16.93
CA GLY A 12 6.10 -7.87 -16.04
C GLY A 12 5.82 -8.14 -14.56
N VAL A 13 4.56 -7.98 -14.13
CA VAL A 13 4.16 -8.28 -12.75
C VAL A 13 4.34 -9.76 -12.42
N ALA A 14 3.97 -10.67 -13.33
CA ALA A 14 4.21 -12.09 -13.14
C ALA A 14 5.71 -12.41 -13.00
N ALA A 15 6.56 -11.84 -13.85
CA ALA A 15 8.00 -12.04 -13.79
C ALA A 15 8.61 -11.51 -12.48
N LEU A 16 8.27 -10.27 -12.10
CA LEU A 16 8.72 -9.68 -10.83
C LEU A 16 8.29 -10.53 -9.62
N ALA A 17 7.05 -11.02 -9.62
CA ALA A 17 6.55 -11.85 -8.53
C ALA A 17 7.32 -13.18 -8.44
N ILE A 18 7.55 -13.85 -9.58
CA ILE A 18 8.31 -15.10 -9.67
C ILE A 18 9.74 -14.91 -9.20
N ASP A 19 10.41 -13.84 -9.65
CA ASP A 19 11.80 -13.57 -9.30
C ASP A 19 11.94 -13.27 -7.80
N GLY A 20 11.04 -12.46 -7.24
CA GLY A 20 11.01 -12.20 -5.79
C GLY A 20 10.72 -13.45 -4.95
N ILE A 21 9.85 -14.35 -5.43
CA ILE A 21 9.60 -15.63 -4.76
C ILE A 21 10.86 -16.51 -4.82
N ARG A 22 11.50 -16.64 -5.99
CA ARG A 22 12.73 -17.44 -6.16
C ARG A 22 13.87 -16.95 -5.30
N GLU A 23 14.01 -15.64 -5.17
CA GLU A 23 14.99 -15.01 -4.29
C GLU A 23 14.73 -15.42 -2.83
N ARG A 24 13.51 -15.20 -2.32
CA ARG A 24 13.16 -15.53 -0.94
C ARG A 24 13.22 -17.03 -0.62
N LEU A 25 12.93 -17.91 -1.58
CA LEU A 25 13.07 -19.36 -1.42
C LEU A 25 14.50 -19.81 -1.09
N GLN A 26 15.52 -18.97 -1.27
CA GLN A 26 16.90 -19.26 -0.89
C GLN A 26 17.11 -19.24 0.64
N TRP A 27 16.24 -18.57 1.40
CA TRP A 27 16.39 -18.40 2.85
C TRP A 27 15.08 -18.47 3.66
N GLU A 28 13.93 -18.58 3.01
CA GLU A 28 12.62 -18.60 3.65
C GLU A 28 11.75 -19.74 3.10
N SER A 29 10.99 -20.38 3.98
CA SER A 29 10.03 -21.41 3.60
C SER A 29 8.68 -20.77 3.24
N PRO A 30 8.05 -21.16 2.12
CA PRO A 30 6.70 -20.69 1.80
C PRO A 30 5.69 -21.21 2.83
N ARG A 31 4.54 -20.56 2.91
CA ARG A 31 3.42 -21.01 3.74
C ARG A 31 2.97 -22.42 3.36
N ASN A 32 2.58 -23.20 4.36
CA ASN A 32 2.18 -24.61 4.24
C ASN A 32 0.81 -24.90 4.89
N ASP A 33 -0.05 -23.88 4.93
CA ASP A 33 -1.35 -23.86 5.60
C ASP A 33 -2.53 -24.18 4.65
N GLY A 34 -2.26 -24.94 3.58
CA GLY A 34 -3.25 -25.31 2.56
C GLY A 34 -3.57 -24.20 1.55
N PHE A 35 -2.87 -23.05 1.59
CA PHE A 35 -3.11 -21.91 0.70
C PHE A 35 -2.93 -22.23 -0.79
N PHE A 36 -2.06 -23.18 -1.12
CA PHE A 36 -1.79 -23.62 -2.50
C PHE A 36 -2.50 -24.94 -2.84
N GLU A 37 -3.33 -25.48 -1.95
CA GLU A 37 -4.03 -26.74 -2.16
C GLU A 37 -5.39 -26.49 -2.79
N ARG A 38 -5.70 -27.24 -3.86
CA ARG A 38 -7.04 -27.27 -4.45
C ARG A 38 -7.94 -28.19 -3.64
N LYS A 39 -9.16 -27.74 -3.34
CA LYS A 39 -10.16 -28.58 -2.63
C LYS A 39 -10.85 -29.58 -3.57
N GLU A 40 -10.99 -29.19 -4.83
CA GLU A 40 -11.57 -29.98 -5.91
C GLU A 40 -10.72 -29.74 -7.17
N ASP A 41 -10.56 -30.75 -8.03
CA ASP A 41 -9.62 -30.68 -9.18
C ASP A 41 -9.94 -29.51 -10.14
N ASP A 42 -11.22 -29.16 -10.26
CA ASP A 42 -11.73 -28.11 -11.17
C ASP A 42 -11.75 -26.70 -10.55
N GLN A 43 -11.38 -26.54 -9.28
CA GLN A 43 -11.39 -25.23 -8.60
C GLN A 43 -9.96 -24.74 -8.36
N PRO A 44 -9.66 -23.45 -8.63
CA PRO A 44 -8.37 -22.89 -8.26
C PRO A 44 -8.19 -22.92 -6.74
N SER A 45 -6.95 -23.13 -6.29
CA SER A 45 -6.58 -22.91 -4.90
C SER A 45 -6.68 -21.42 -4.54
N PRO A 46 -6.77 -21.06 -3.25
CA PRO A 46 -6.77 -19.66 -2.83
C PRO A 46 -5.59 -18.85 -3.39
N GLY A 47 -4.40 -19.46 -3.46
CA GLY A 47 -3.22 -18.85 -4.05
C GLY A 47 -3.35 -18.61 -5.56
N GLU A 48 -3.95 -19.53 -6.31
CA GLU A 48 -4.19 -19.36 -7.74
C GLU A 48 -5.21 -18.25 -8.01
N GLU A 49 -6.30 -18.20 -7.25
CA GLU A 49 -7.34 -17.17 -7.39
C GLU A 49 -6.79 -15.76 -7.08
N ILE A 50 -6.03 -15.62 -5.98
CA ILE A 50 -5.44 -14.32 -5.63
C ILE A 50 -4.35 -13.92 -6.63
N PHE A 51 -3.56 -14.87 -7.14
CA PHE A 51 -2.58 -14.56 -8.18
C PHE A 51 -3.26 -14.07 -9.46
N GLU A 52 -4.37 -14.69 -9.87
CA GLU A 52 -5.18 -14.20 -10.98
C GLU A 52 -5.66 -12.77 -10.73
N GLY A 53 -6.16 -12.48 -9.52
CA GLY A 53 -6.52 -11.13 -9.08
C GLY A 53 -5.37 -10.14 -9.25
N VAL A 54 -4.15 -10.50 -8.84
CA VAL A 54 -2.95 -9.66 -8.98
C VAL A 54 -2.64 -9.37 -10.46
N LEU A 55 -2.78 -10.36 -11.34
CA LEU A 55 -2.60 -10.17 -12.78
C LEU A 55 -3.69 -9.28 -13.39
N LEU A 56 -4.93 -9.39 -12.93
CA LEU A 56 -6.04 -8.52 -13.34
C LEU A 56 -5.83 -7.07 -12.86
N ALA A 57 -5.37 -6.87 -11.63
CA ALA A 57 -4.99 -5.56 -11.11
C ALA A 57 -3.89 -4.91 -11.97
N ALA A 58 -2.82 -5.67 -12.28
CA ALA A 58 -1.74 -5.22 -13.16
C ALA A 58 -2.23 -4.83 -14.57
N LYS A 59 -3.17 -5.61 -15.12
CA LYS A 59 -3.79 -5.32 -16.41
C LYS A 59 -4.51 -3.97 -16.41
N GLN A 60 -5.24 -3.65 -15.33
CA GLN A 60 -6.05 -2.43 -15.23
C GLN A 60 -5.24 -1.20 -14.80
N GLU A 61 -4.08 -1.40 -14.18
CA GLU A 61 -3.29 -0.31 -13.58
C GLU A 61 -2.73 0.70 -14.60
N HIS A 62 -2.95 1.99 -14.37
CA HIS A 62 -2.45 3.07 -15.22
C HIS A 62 -1.15 3.68 -14.67
N GLU A 63 -0.92 3.61 -13.37
CA GLU A 63 0.28 4.08 -12.69
C GLU A 63 1.37 3.00 -12.70
N ARG A 64 2.32 3.09 -13.65
CA ARG A 64 3.41 2.11 -13.78
C ARG A 64 4.19 1.88 -12.49
N LYS A 65 4.34 2.92 -11.65
CA LYS A 65 5.06 2.84 -10.38
C LYS A 65 4.41 1.86 -9.39
N LYS A 66 3.09 1.62 -9.48
CA LYS A 66 2.40 0.63 -8.63
C LYS A 66 2.70 -0.82 -9.00
N LEU A 67 3.13 -1.10 -10.23
CA LEU A 67 3.26 -2.48 -10.73
C LEU A 67 4.25 -3.31 -9.91
N GLU A 68 5.35 -2.70 -9.45
CA GLU A 68 6.31 -3.38 -8.58
C GLU A 68 5.67 -3.81 -7.25
N TYR A 69 4.91 -2.92 -6.60
CA TYR A 69 4.24 -3.20 -5.33
C TYR A 69 3.07 -4.17 -5.48
N ILE A 70 2.37 -4.14 -6.62
CA ILE A 70 1.37 -5.15 -6.99
C ILE A 70 2.03 -6.53 -7.15
N ALA A 71 3.22 -6.62 -7.74
CA ALA A 71 3.97 -7.88 -7.78
C ALA A 71 4.39 -8.34 -6.38
N ARG A 72 4.91 -7.42 -5.56
CA ARG A 72 5.30 -7.68 -4.16
C ARG A 72 4.14 -8.19 -3.32
N PHE A 73 2.90 -7.76 -3.59
CA PHE A 73 1.70 -8.27 -2.93
C PHE A 73 1.69 -9.81 -2.90
N PHE A 74 1.81 -10.44 -4.07
CA PHE A 74 1.78 -11.90 -4.15
C PHE A 74 3.07 -12.52 -3.65
N THR A 75 4.23 -11.94 -3.98
CA THR A 75 5.52 -12.40 -3.46
C THR A 75 5.51 -12.50 -1.94
N ASN A 76 5.02 -11.48 -1.26
CA ASN A 76 4.94 -11.45 0.19
C ASN A 76 3.91 -12.44 0.72
N LEU A 77 2.74 -12.53 0.08
CA LEU A 77 1.66 -13.42 0.48
C LEU A 77 2.09 -14.90 0.53
N VAL A 78 2.99 -15.33 -0.37
CA VAL A 78 3.55 -16.69 -0.39
C VAL A 78 4.26 -17.07 0.91
N PHE A 79 4.81 -16.10 1.65
CA PHE A 79 5.59 -16.34 2.86
C PHE A 79 4.90 -15.82 4.13
N LYS A 80 3.62 -15.42 4.03
CA LYS A 80 2.89 -14.75 5.11
C LYS A 80 1.61 -15.53 5.48
N PRO A 81 1.71 -16.63 6.25
CA PRO A 81 0.55 -17.45 6.63
C PRO A 81 -0.45 -16.72 7.54
N ASP A 82 -0.04 -15.63 8.18
CA ASP A 82 -0.90 -14.75 8.96
C ASP A 82 -1.88 -13.94 8.10
N PHE A 83 -1.67 -13.84 6.79
CA PHE A 83 -2.63 -13.27 5.84
C PHE A 83 -3.59 -14.34 5.34
N GLN A 84 -4.82 -14.29 5.83
CA GLN A 84 -5.88 -15.22 5.44
C GLN A 84 -6.40 -14.89 4.03
N PRO A 85 -6.85 -15.89 3.23
CA PRO A 85 -7.29 -15.65 1.86
C PRO A 85 -8.35 -14.55 1.69
N ALA A 86 -9.34 -14.49 2.59
CA ALA A 86 -10.38 -13.47 2.54
C ALA A 86 -9.83 -12.06 2.81
N GLU A 87 -8.88 -11.95 3.73
CA GLU A 87 -8.18 -10.70 4.02
C GLU A 87 -7.31 -10.27 2.83
N ALA A 88 -6.55 -11.19 2.25
CA ALA A 88 -5.71 -10.92 1.08
C ALA A 88 -6.55 -10.39 -0.10
N ASN A 89 -7.69 -11.00 -0.40
CA ASN A 89 -8.61 -10.48 -1.42
C ASN A 89 -9.08 -9.05 -1.12
N HIS A 90 -9.42 -8.77 0.14
CA HIS A 90 -9.82 -7.43 0.57
C HIS A 90 -8.69 -6.40 0.43
N LEU A 91 -7.47 -6.76 0.84
CA LEU A 91 -6.29 -5.90 0.76
C LEU A 91 -5.86 -5.64 -0.70
N LEU A 92 -6.00 -6.63 -1.59
CA LEU A 92 -5.76 -6.45 -3.02
C LEU A 92 -6.74 -5.44 -3.63
N ALA A 93 -8.03 -5.58 -3.32
CA ALA A 93 -9.05 -4.63 -3.76
C ALA A 93 -8.78 -3.20 -3.24
N ILE A 94 -8.28 -3.07 -2.00
CA ILE A 94 -7.83 -1.77 -1.48
C ILE A 94 -6.64 -1.25 -2.31
N ALA A 95 -5.60 -2.06 -2.53
CA ALA A 95 -4.40 -1.67 -3.27
C ALA A 95 -4.71 -1.21 -4.70
N GLU A 96 -5.72 -1.81 -5.35
CA GLU A 96 -6.21 -1.38 -6.66
C GLU A 96 -6.76 0.05 -6.63
N THR A 97 -7.45 0.44 -5.56
CA THR A 97 -8.11 1.76 -5.45
C THR A 97 -7.17 2.90 -5.03
N LEU A 98 -6.06 2.59 -4.38
CA LEU A 98 -5.12 3.60 -3.89
C LEU A 98 -4.21 4.09 -5.02
N THR A 99 -3.87 5.38 -5.02
CA THR A 99 -2.88 5.92 -5.96
C THR A 99 -1.45 5.58 -5.54
N TYR A 100 -0.47 5.74 -6.43
CA TYR A 100 0.93 5.59 -6.05
C TYR A 100 1.34 6.65 -5.00
N GLN A 101 0.83 7.86 -5.10
CA GLN A 101 1.12 8.90 -4.12
C GLN A 101 0.54 8.55 -2.74
N GLN A 102 -0.61 7.88 -2.68
CA GLN A 102 -1.13 7.31 -1.43
C GLN A 102 -0.27 6.17 -0.88
N PHE A 103 0.36 5.34 -1.74
CA PHE A 103 1.38 4.39 -1.28
C PHE A 103 2.57 5.12 -0.64
N CYS A 104 3.02 6.22 -1.24
CA CYS A 104 4.10 7.03 -0.69
C CYS A 104 3.72 7.66 0.65
N ILE A 105 2.50 8.20 0.80
CA ILE A 105 2.02 8.74 2.09
C ILE A 105 2.02 7.65 3.17
N LEU A 106 1.51 6.46 2.87
CA LEU A 106 1.54 5.33 3.80
C LEU A 106 2.98 4.93 4.18
N ALA A 107 3.90 4.93 3.22
CA ALA A 107 5.32 4.65 3.44
C ALA A 107 6.02 5.74 4.28
N VAL A 108 5.74 7.02 4.03
CA VAL A 108 6.25 8.14 4.84
C VAL A 108 5.81 7.97 6.31
N ILE A 109 4.53 7.67 6.56
CA ILE A 109 4.04 7.44 7.93
C ILE A 109 4.65 6.16 8.53
N ALA A 110 4.84 5.11 7.71
CA ALA A 110 5.48 3.87 8.16
C ALA A 110 6.93 4.09 8.61
N ASN A 111 7.67 4.96 7.91
CA ASN A 111 9.07 5.30 8.13
C ASN A 111 9.23 6.71 8.72
N ARG A 112 8.26 7.18 9.51
CA ARG A 112 8.16 8.59 9.95
C ARG A 112 9.39 9.11 10.70
N GLU A 113 10.13 8.22 11.35
CA GLU A 113 11.39 8.53 12.05
C GLU A 113 12.51 9.01 11.12
N LEU A 114 12.40 8.76 9.81
CA LEU A 114 13.37 9.20 8.81
C LEU A 114 13.11 10.63 8.30
N PHE A 115 11.96 11.22 8.63
CA PHE A 115 11.50 12.48 8.05
C PHE A 115 11.17 13.53 9.11
N THR A 116 11.35 14.80 8.75
CA THR A 116 10.86 15.93 9.55
C THR A 116 9.49 16.34 9.04
N LEU A 117 8.43 15.75 9.62
CA LEU A 117 7.05 16.04 9.23
C LEU A 117 6.53 17.33 9.87
N ARG A 118 5.62 18.01 9.18
CA ARG A 118 4.98 19.24 9.68
C ARG A 118 4.24 18.98 10.99
N SER A 119 4.52 19.83 11.96
CA SER A 119 3.92 19.82 13.29
C SER A 119 2.93 20.95 13.56
N GLU A 120 2.80 21.90 12.63
CA GLU A 120 1.94 23.07 12.77
C GLU A 120 0.87 23.10 11.68
N ALA A 121 -0.34 23.56 12.04
CA ALA A 121 -1.44 23.70 11.09
C ALA A 121 -1.13 24.79 10.07
N TRP A 122 -1.73 24.70 8.89
CA TRP A 122 -1.62 25.81 7.94
C TRP A 122 -2.34 27.05 8.49
N PRO A 123 -1.79 28.26 8.26
CA PRO A 123 -2.40 29.48 8.76
C PRO A 123 -3.77 29.72 8.13
N GLU A 124 -4.76 30.11 8.93
CA GLU A 124 -6.17 30.31 8.51
C GLU A 124 -6.35 31.25 7.30
N ARG A 125 -5.41 32.17 7.08
CA ARG A 125 -5.44 33.16 5.99
C ARG A 125 -4.25 33.05 5.02
N GLY A 126 -3.51 31.93 5.06
CA GLY A 126 -2.40 31.70 4.15
C GLY A 126 -2.82 31.06 2.84
N VAL A 127 -2.06 31.33 1.77
CA VAL A 127 -2.16 30.57 0.53
C VAL A 127 -1.40 29.27 0.71
N ILE A 128 -2.12 28.14 0.68
CA ILE A 128 -1.51 26.81 0.65
C ILE A 128 -1.11 26.54 -0.81
N PRO A 129 0.16 26.20 -1.11
CA PRO A 129 0.56 25.81 -2.46
C PRO A 129 -0.29 24.65 -2.98
N THR A 130 -0.65 24.66 -4.27
CA THR A 130 -1.60 23.70 -4.85
C THR A 130 -1.13 22.25 -4.70
N GLU A 131 0.16 21.99 -4.88
CA GLU A 131 0.75 20.65 -4.70
C GLU A 131 0.61 20.14 -3.26
N LYS A 132 0.75 21.03 -2.26
CA LYS A 132 0.59 20.66 -0.85
C LYS A 132 -0.88 20.42 -0.49
N LEU A 133 -1.78 21.20 -1.08
CA LEU A 133 -3.22 21.01 -0.89
C LEU A 133 -3.71 19.69 -1.49
N ASP A 134 -3.25 19.32 -2.68
CA ASP A 134 -3.57 18.01 -3.28
C ASP A 134 -3.06 16.86 -2.41
N LEU A 135 -1.81 16.93 -1.96
CA LEU A 135 -1.24 15.91 -1.07
C LEU A 135 -2.03 15.77 0.24
N ALA A 136 -2.46 16.88 0.83
CA ALA A 136 -3.28 16.84 2.03
C ALA A 136 -4.70 16.29 1.78
N HIS A 137 -5.29 16.50 0.60
CA HIS A 137 -6.52 15.81 0.21
C HIS A 137 -6.31 14.29 0.13
N GLN A 138 -5.19 13.84 -0.45
CA GLN A 138 -4.85 12.42 -0.53
C GLN A 138 -4.59 11.82 0.86
N ALA A 139 -3.90 12.53 1.75
CA ALA A 139 -3.73 12.12 3.14
C ALA A 139 -5.08 12.07 3.87
N PHE A 140 -5.94 13.07 3.68
CA PHE A 140 -7.28 13.11 4.28
C PHE A 140 -8.13 11.92 3.85
N TYR A 141 -8.07 11.53 2.58
CA TYR A 141 -8.72 10.31 2.09
C TYR A 141 -8.26 9.08 2.90
N LEU A 142 -6.96 8.93 3.16
CA LEU A 142 -6.43 7.82 3.94
C LEU A 142 -6.90 7.83 5.41
N TYR A 143 -7.08 9.02 6.02
CA TYR A 143 -7.71 9.14 7.33
C TYR A 143 -9.20 8.76 7.30
N GLN A 144 -9.95 9.25 6.32
CA GLN A 144 -11.38 8.94 6.17
C GLN A 144 -11.64 7.45 5.92
N ARG A 145 -10.74 6.78 5.19
CA ARG A 145 -10.77 5.33 4.97
C ARG A 145 -10.14 4.51 6.10
N GLN A 146 -9.71 5.16 7.18
CA GLN A 146 -9.12 4.51 8.35
C GLN A 146 -7.86 3.68 8.02
N PHE A 147 -7.07 4.08 7.02
CA PHE A 147 -5.71 3.57 6.84
C PHE A 147 -4.72 4.34 7.72
N LEU A 148 -5.01 5.62 7.94
CA LEU A 148 -4.33 6.47 8.91
C LEU A 148 -5.29 6.85 10.03
N VAL A 149 -4.75 7.03 11.22
CA VAL A 149 -5.42 7.60 12.39
C VAL A 149 -4.57 8.73 12.96
N SER A 150 -5.21 9.79 13.42
CA SER A 150 -4.51 10.90 14.06
C SER A 150 -4.51 10.65 15.56
N ILE A 151 -3.33 10.58 16.20
CA ILE A 151 -3.23 10.44 17.66
C ILE A 151 -2.60 11.71 18.20
N ASP A 152 -3.40 12.52 18.89
CA ASP A 152 -2.92 13.71 19.56
C ASP A 152 -2.17 13.29 20.85
N PRO A 153 -0.86 13.61 20.97
CA PRO A 153 -0.06 13.26 22.15
C PRO A 153 -0.64 13.77 23.47
N GLN A 154 -1.38 14.89 23.46
CA GLN A 154 -1.97 15.47 24.66
C GLN A 154 -3.24 14.73 25.10
N ARG A 155 -3.96 14.12 24.16
CA ARG A 155 -5.22 13.41 24.43
C ARG A 155 -5.02 11.90 24.58
N GLY A 156 -3.94 11.35 24.03
CA GLY A 156 -3.61 9.92 24.09
C GLY A 156 -4.62 9.00 23.39
N GLN A 157 -5.56 9.56 22.62
CA GLN A 157 -6.60 8.83 21.90
C GLN A 157 -6.60 9.21 20.43
N ALA A 158 -6.99 8.26 19.58
CA ALA A 158 -7.20 8.52 18.16
C ALA A 158 -8.34 9.55 17.99
N GLY A 159 -8.02 10.70 17.42
CA GLY A 159 -8.95 11.76 17.09
C GLY A 159 -9.47 11.61 15.66
N PHE A 160 -10.72 12.01 15.46
CA PHE A 160 -11.26 12.18 14.13
C PHE A 160 -10.65 13.41 13.46
N VAL A 161 -10.21 13.23 12.21
CA VAL A 161 -9.79 14.32 11.35
C VAL A 161 -11.02 14.81 10.59
N TYR A 162 -11.40 16.07 10.80
CA TYR A 162 -12.58 16.67 10.15
C TYR A 162 -12.22 17.71 9.08
N ASP A 163 -11.00 18.23 9.11
CA ASP A 163 -10.56 19.31 8.25
C ASP A 163 -9.12 19.06 7.79
N ILE A 164 -8.91 19.17 6.49
CA ILE A 164 -7.63 19.02 5.81
C ILE A 164 -6.60 20.01 6.33
N ALA A 165 -7.01 21.25 6.64
CA ALA A 165 -6.10 22.29 7.15
C ALA A 165 -5.51 21.96 8.53
N HIS A 166 -6.21 21.10 9.28
CA HIS A 166 -5.86 20.70 10.64
C HIS A 166 -5.20 19.31 10.70
N ILE A 167 -4.97 18.66 9.55
CA ILE A 167 -4.17 17.43 9.50
C ILE A 167 -2.74 17.80 9.85
N LEU A 168 -2.22 17.19 10.91
CA LEU A 168 -0.81 17.26 11.29
C LEU A 168 -0.19 15.89 11.04
N PRO A 169 0.61 15.73 9.96
CA PRO A 169 1.21 14.45 9.62
C PRO A 169 2.11 13.88 10.71
N ILE A 170 2.70 14.73 11.56
CA ILE A 170 3.47 14.27 12.73
C ILE A 170 2.63 13.43 13.72
N HIS A 171 1.31 13.64 13.76
CA HIS A 171 0.35 12.88 14.57
C HIS A 171 -0.27 11.70 13.82
N GLY A 172 0.11 11.48 12.55
CA GLY A 172 -0.38 10.38 11.75
C GLY A 172 0.24 9.05 12.17
N HIS A 173 -0.61 8.05 12.34
CA HIS A 173 -0.23 6.67 12.60
C HIS A 173 -0.97 5.73 11.65
N LEU A 174 -0.32 4.63 11.27
CA LEU A 174 -1.00 3.56 10.55
C LEU A 174 -2.01 2.89 11.48
N SER A 175 -3.26 2.77 11.03
CA SER A 175 -4.23 1.87 11.64
C SER A 175 -3.79 0.41 11.46
N PRO A 176 -4.44 -0.58 12.11
CA PRO A 176 -4.18 -1.99 11.82
C PRO A 176 -4.28 -2.31 10.33
N THR A 177 -5.34 -1.87 9.64
CA THR A 177 -5.48 -2.08 8.19
C THR A 177 -4.39 -1.38 7.38
N GLY A 178 -4.00 -0.15 7.78
CA GLY A 178 -2.89 0.56 7.15
C GLY A 178 -1.56 -0.20 7.29
N GLN A 179 -1.31 -0.80 8.45
CA GLN A 179 -0.12 -1.63 8.70
C GLN A 179 -0.14 -2.88 7.79
N ARG A 180 -1.29 -3.55 7.67
CA ARG A 180 -1.45 -4.72 6.78
C ARG A 180 -1.18 -4.38 5.31
N ILE A 181 -1.67 -3.25 4.82
CA ILE A 181 -1.40 -2.77 3.46
C ILE A 181 0.09 -2.46 3.24
N VAL A 182 0.70 -1.72 4.17
CA VAL A 182 2.14 -1.40 4.11
C VAL A 182 2.99 -2.66 4.10
N GLU A 183 2.64 -3.64 4.94
CA GLU A 183 3.35 -4.91 5.06
C GLU A 183 3.23 -5.76 3.79
N ILE A 184 2.01 -6.01 3.31
CA ILE A 184 1.81 -6.93 2.18
C ILE A 184 2.35 -6.37 0.87
N LEU A 185 2.28 -5.06 0.66
CA LEU A 185 2.84 -4.41 -0.53
C LEU A 185 4.34 -4.11 -0.41
N GLY A 186 4.93 -4.25 0.79
CA GLY A 186 6.32 -3.89 1.03
C GLY A 186 6.60 -2.39 0.85
N LEU A 187 5.68 -1.52 1.27
CA LEU A 187 5.79 -0.07 1.02
C LEU A 187 6.93 0.60 1.79
N ARG A 188 7.45 -0.02 2.85
CA ARG A 188 8.62 0.51 3.58
C ARG A 188 9.88 0.61 2.71
N GLU A 189 9.92 -0.15 1.62
CA GLU A 189 11.04 -0.24 0.70
C GLU A 189 10.89 0.68 -0.53
N ILE A 190 9.88 1.59 -0.55
CA ILE A 190 9.85 2.66 -1.55
C ILE A 190 11.15 3.48 -1.45
N PRO A 191 11.82 3.79 -2.58
CA PRO A 191 13.08 4.56 -2.55
C PRO A 191 12.94 5.88 -1.78
N LEU A 192 13.88 6.16 -0.87
CA LEU A 192 13.84 7.34 -0.01
C LEU A 192 13.66 8.65 -0.79
N VAL A 193 14.31 8.79 -1.94
CA VAL A 193 14.20 9.97 -2.82
C VAL A 193 12.75 10.26 -3.26
N GLU A 194 11.92 9.22 -3.42
CA GLU A 194 10.49 9.40 -3.76
C GLU A 194 9.66 9.78 -2.53
N LEU A 195 10.11 9.36 -1.34
CA LEU A 195 9.44 9.68 -0.08
C LEU A 195 9.78 11.08 0.42
N GLU A 196 10.98 11.60 0.16
CA GLU A 196 11.42 12.95 0.56
C GLU A 196 10.49 14.03 -0.01
N GLU A 197 10.14 13.94 -1.30
CA GLU A 197 9.21 14.90 -1.93
C GLU A 197 7.82 14.90 -1.27
N VAL A 198 7.33 13.72 -0.90
CA VAL A 198 6.04 13.57 -0.21
C VAL A 198 6.14 14.06 1.24
N ALA A 199 7.22 13.74 1.94
CA ALA A 199 7.44 14.14 3.32
C ALA A 199 7.55 15.68 3.46
N ASP A 200 8.23 16.36 2.53
CA ASP A 200 8.33 17.83 2.51
C ASP A 200 6.97 18.53 2.32
N GLY A 201 6.01 17.83 1.71
CA GLY A 201 4.64 18.28 1.54
C GLY A 201 3.74 17.98 2.73
N MET A 202 4.13 17.05 3.61
CA MET A 202 3.33 16.58 4.76
C MET A 202 3.60 17.41 6.01
#